data_AF-A0A358SN19-F1
#
_entry.id   AF-A0A358SN19-F1
#
_cell.length_a   1.000
_cell.length_b   1.000
_cell.length_c   1.000
_cell.angle_alpha   90.00
_cell.angle_beta   90.00
_cell.angle_gamma   90.00
#
_symmetry.space_group_name_H-M   'P 1'
#
loop_
_entity.id
_entity.type
_entity.pdbx_description
1 polymer ?
#
loop_
_entity_poly.entity_id
_entity_poly.type
_entity_poly.pdbx_seq_one_letter_code
_entity_poly.pdbx_strand_id
1 'polypeptide(L)'
;HLRYPELLFGLQRQVLTQFHVTQAAAFYSGQNFWAVPPDPSTESGSALSQPPYYLTMTMPGEAKPEFSVVTSFTQRGRPNMAAFLTVNSNPLSSGYGKIEILQLPQNTSIPGPQQANNSFQSYPPASIELTQLRKGGSKVTLGNLITLPLGGGLLYTQPVYVSAEQASGSYPQLKYVFSYWDGQVGWATTLQASLAQVLGGAPSAQAPGGLTGTVQSYLQQAEADYARAQADLKAGNLGAFQAELASMKKALDNASRAAGSGAGP
;
A
#
# COMPACT_ATOMS: atom_id res chain seq x y z
N HIS A 1 0.87 -16.85 -19.78
CA HIS A 1 0.98 -16.12 -18.50
C HIS A 1 2.30 -16.46 -17.82
N LEU A 2 3.40 -15.81 -18.22
CA LEU A 2 4.70 -15.97 -17.55
C LEU A 2 4.81 -14.86 -16.49
N ARG A 3 5.09 -15.24 -15.24
CA ARG A 3 5.33 -14.33 -14.10
C ARG A 3 6.48 -14.87 -13.27
N TYR A 4 7.17 -14.01 -12.53
CA TYR A 4 8.24 -14.45 -11.63
C TYR A 4 7.67 -15.40 -10.56
N PRO A 5 8.26 -16.58 -10.31
CA PRO A 5 7.67 -17.55 -9.38
C PRO A 5 7.67 -17.08 -7.93
N GLU A 6 6.50 -17.11 -7.29
CA GLU A 6 6.33 -16.67 -5.90
C GLU A 6 7.14 -17.52 -4.91
N LEU A 7 7.26 -18.83 -5.14
CA LEU A 7 8.05 -19.72 -4.27
C LEU A 7 9.55 -19.37 -4.30
N LEU A 8 10.09 -19.12 -5.49
CA LEU A 8 11.48 -18.69 -5.67
C LEU A 8 11.71 -17.35 -4.95
N PHE A 9 10.80 -16.39 -5.15
CA PHE A 9 10.84 -15.10 -4.48
C PHE A 9 10.74 -15.23 -2.95
N GLY A 10 9.90 -16.15 -2.47
CA GLY A 10 9.75 -16.51 -1.06
C GLY A 10 11.03 -17.03 -0.42
N LEU A 11 11.82 -17.83 -1.15
CA LEU A 11 13.14 -18.29 -0.69
C LEU A 11 14.17 -17.16 -0.71
N GLN A 12 14.22 -16.38 -1.80
CA GLN A 12 15.14 -15.25 -1.94
C GLN A 12 14.93 -14.20 -0.85
N ARG A 13 13.67 -13.84 -0.55
CA ARG A 13 13.38 -12.90 0.53
C ARG A 13 13.86 -13.42 1.88
N GLN A 14 13.76 -14.73 2.14
CA GLN A 14 14.19 -15.33 3.40
C GLN A 14 15.72 -15.25 3.54
N VAL A 15 16.46 -15.53 2.46
CA VAL A 15 17.92 -15.35 2.40
C VAL A 15 18.29 -13.88 2.64
N LEU A 16 17.61 -12.95 1.99
CA LEU A 16 17.89 -11.52 2.10
C LEU A 16 17.64 -10.94 3.50
N THR A 17 16.94 -11.64 4.40
CA THR A 17 16.81 -11.21 5.80
C THR A 17 18.16 -11.04 6.51
N GLN A 18 19.19 -11.77 6.07
CA GLN A 18 20.54 -11.75 6.68
C GLN A 18 21.61 -11.36 5.66
N PHE A 19 21.54 -11.91 4.45
CA PHE A 19 22.64 -11.83 3.47
C PHE A 19 22.71 -10.51 2.68
N HIS A 20 21.81 -9.55 2.95
CA HIS A 20 22.02 -8.17 2.51
C HIS A 20 23.13 -7.46 3.31
N VAL A 21 23.49 -7.97 4.50
CA VAL A 21 24.57 -7.43 5.33
C VAL A 21 25.91 -8.00 4.86
N THR A 22 26.71 -7.16 4.21
CA THR A 22 28.01 -7.57 3.63
C THR A 22 29.20 -7.35 4.56
N GLN A 23 29.04 -6.55 5.63
CA GLN A 23 30.10 -6.26 6.58
C GLN A 23 30.22 -7.38 7.63
N ALA A 24 31.37 -8.04 7.70
CA ALA A 24 31.57 -9.24 8.54
C ALA A 24 31.26 -9.01 10.03
N ALA A 25 31.72 -7.90 10.61
CA ALA A 25 31.46 -7.59 12.03
C ALA A 25 29.96 -7.36 12.31
N ALA A 26 29.25 -6.67 11.41
CA ALA A 26 27.81 -6.46 11.52
C ALA A 26 27.04 -7.78 11.35
N PHE A 27 27.46 -8.63 10.41
CA PHE A 27 26.85 -9.94 10.21
C PHE A 27 27.05 -10.85 11.43
N TYR A 28 28.28 -10.92 11.98
CA TYR A 28 28.59 -11.74 13.15
C TYR A 28 27.80 -11.34 14.39
N SER A 29 27.62 -10.04 14.61
CA SER A 29 26.78 -9.51 15.71
C SER A 29 25.28 -9.58 15.41
N GLY A 30 24.89 -9.96 14.20
CA GLY A 30 23.50 -9.95 13.73
C GLY A 30 22.90 -8.54 13.65
N GLN A 31 23.75 -7.52 13.57
CA GLN A 31 23.32 -6.15 13.38
C GLN A 31 22.66 -6.02 12.00
N ASN A 32 21.62 -5.19 11.91
CA ASN A 32 20.95 -4.83 10.65
C ASN A 32 20.20 -5.95 9.95
N PHE A 33 20.08 -7.12 10.57
CA PHE A 33 19.20 -8.16 10.02
C PHE A 33 17.76 -7.66 9.95
N TRP A 34 17.06 -8.14 8.93
CA TRP A 34 15.64 -7.86 8.71
C TRP A 34 14.79 -9.05 9.15
N ALA A 35 13.49 -8.85 9.17
CA ALA A 35 12.49 -9.89 9.34
C ALA A 35 11.39 -9.72 8.29
N VAL A 36 10.80 -10.83 7.85
CA VAL A 36 9.55 -10.79 7.11
C VAL A 36 8.43 -10.51 8.12
N PRO A 37 7.61 -9.47 7.93
CA PRO A 37 6.55 -9.15 8.88
C PRO A 37 5.49 -10.26 8.93
N PRO A 38 4.83 -10.46 10.09
CA PRO A 38 3.63 -11.29 10.15
C PRO A 38 2.52 -10.70 9.28
N ASP A 39 1.60 -11.54 8.82
CA ASP A 39 0.45 -11.09 8.03
C ASP A 39 -0.55 -10.29 8.90
N PRO A 40 -0.69 -8.97 8.69
CA PRO A 40 -1.54 -8.13 9.52
C PRO A 40 -3.05 -8.35 9.28
N SER A 41 -3.44 -9.09 8.24
CA SER A 41 -4.84 -9.39 7.92
C SER A 41 -5.40 -10.58 8.71
N THR A 42 -4.53 -11.34 9.36
CA THR A 42 -4.93 -12.51 10.14
C THR A 42 -5.30 -12.13 11.57
N GLU A 43 -6.25 -12.86 12.17
CA GLU A 43 -6.61 -12.63 13.57
C GLU A 43 -5.41 -12.84 14.49
N SER A 44 -5.35 -12.04 15.56
CA SER A 44 -4.24 -11.97 16.50
C SER A 44 -3.87 -13.36 17.02
N GLY A 45 -2.74 -13.91 16.54
CA GLY A 45 -2.26 -15.24 16.93
C GLY A 45 -1.72 -16.09 15.77
N SER A 46 -2.03 -15.75 14.51
CA SER A 46 -1.38 -16.41 13.38
C SER A 46 0.02 -15.84 13.17
N ALA A 47 1.05 -16.63 13.47
CA ALA A 47 2.46 -16.25 13.29
C ALA A 47 2.92 -16.38 11.82
N LEU A 48 1.99 -16.48 10.87
CA LEU A 48 2.32 -16.64 9.46
C LEU A 48 2.89 -15.33 8.91
N SER A 49 4.03 -15.43 8.23
CA SER A 49 4.61 -14.30 7.50
C SER A 49 3.65 -13.83 6.42
N GLN A 50 3.57 -12.51 6.23
CA GLN A 50 2.83 -11.92 5.11
C GLN A 50 3.32 -12.55 3.80
N PRO A 51 2.43 -13.09 2.95
CA PRO A 51 2.84 -13.67 1.67
C PRO A 51 3.31 -12.56 0.71
N PRO A 52 4.22 -12.87 -0.22
CA PRO A 52 4.46 -11.99 -1.35
C PRO A 52 3.18 -11.74 -2.14
N TYR A 53 3.08 -10.57 -2.78
CA TYR A 53 1.95 -10.26 -3.64
C TYR A 53 2.41 -9.55 -4.90
N TYR A 54 1.60 -9.65 -5.95
CA TYR A 54 1.91 -9.02 -7.23
C TYR A 54 1.24 -7.66 -7.34
N LEU A 55 1.97 -6.70 -7.88
CA LEU A 55 1.47 -5.36 -8.09
C LEU A 55 2.17 -4.67 -9.27
N THR A 56 1.41 -3.86 -10.00
CA THR A 56 1.97 -2.91 -10.97
C THR A 56 2.20 -1.56 -10.28
N MET A 57 3.46 -1.17 -10.12
CA MET A 57 3.82 0.09 -9.45
C MET A 57 5.09 0.70 -10.06
N THR A 58 5.35 1.97 -9.75
CA THR A 58 6.60 2.66 -10.11
C THR A 58 7.49 2.75 -8.88
N MET A 59 8.66 2.12 -8.92
CA MET A 59 9.66 2.25 -7.84
C MET A 59 10.25 3.67 -7.82
N PRO A 60 10.70 4.17 -6.65
CA PRO A 60 11.43 5.45 -6.60
C PRO A 60 12.64 5.44 -7.55
N GLY A 61 12.74 6.46 -8.40
CA GLY A 61 13.80 6.58 -9.40
C GLY A 61 13.47 5.97 -10.77
N GLU A 62 12.40 5.17 -10.87
CA GLU A 62 11.96 4.59 -12.14
C GLU A 62 10.94 5.47 -12.86
N ALA A 63 10.96 5.44 -14.20
CA ALA A 63 10.11 6.31 -15.03
C ALA A 63 8.75 5.68 -15.37
N LYS A 64 8.61 4.37 -15.27
CA LYS A 64 7.41 3.63 -15.72
C LYS A 64 6.96 2.63 -14.65
N PRO A 65 5.65 2.37 -14.54
CA PRO A 65 5.15 1.29 -13.70
C PRO A 65 5.51 -0.07 -14.28
N GLU A 66 5.92 -1.01 -13.43
CA GLU A 66 6.26 -2.37 -13.80
C GLU A 66 5.47 -3.37 -12.96
N PHE A 67 4.97 -4.43 -13.60
CA PHE A 67 4.31 -5.55 -12.92
C PHE A 67 5.37 -6.36 -12.18
N SER A 68 5.29 -6.40 -10.85
CA SER A 68 6.33 -6.99 -9.99
C SER A 68 5.71 -7.83 -8.88
N VAL A 69 6.45 -8.85 -8.43
CA VAL A 69 6.19 -9.48 -7.12
C VAL A 69 6.94 -8.70 -6.06
N VAL A 70 6.31 -8.47 -4.91
CA VAL A 70 6.87 -7.64 -3.84
C VAL A 70 6.73 -8.25 -2.46
N THR A 71 7.58 -7.77 -1.54
CA THR A 71 7.47 -8.04 -0.10
C THR A 71 8.02 -6.86 0.69
N SER A 72 7.49 -6.66 1.88
CA SER A 72 8.04 -5.74 2.88
C SER A 72 8.99 -6.48 3.82
N PHE A 73 9.93 -5.74 4.39
CA PHE A 73 10.78 -6.18 5.49
C PHE A 73 10.65 -5.21 6.66
N THR A 74 10.63 -5.74 7.88
CA THR A 74 10.81 -4.96 9.11
C THR A 74 12.21 -5.15 9.65
N GLN A 75 12.63 -4.25 10.53
CA GLN A 75 13.88 -4.43 11.26
C GLN A 75 13.74 -5.63 12.20
N ARG A 76 14.81 -6.43 12.37
CA ARG A 76 14.71 -7.58 13.28
C ARG A 76 14.47 -7.10 14.72
N GLY A 77 13.39 -7.60 15.33
CA GLY A 77 13.00 -7.24 16.69
C GLY A 77 12.32 -5.87 16.83
N ARG A 78 12.08 -5.14 15.73
CA ARG A 78 11.32 -3.87 15.74
C ARG A 78 10.26 -3.89 14.65
N PRO A 79 9.07 -3.35 14.90
CA PRO A 79 7.99 -3.38 13.92
C PRO A 79 8.12 -2.32 12.82
N ASN A 80 9.18 -1.51 12.83
CA ASN A 80 9.48 -0.49 11.82
C ASN A 80 9.91 -1.10 10.49
N MET A 81 9.60 -0.43 9.38
CA MET A 81 10.08 -0.81 8.06
C MET A 81 11.61 -0.80 7.99
N ALA A 82 12.17 -1.77 7.28
CA ALA A 82 13.59 -1.84 6.97
C ALA A 82 13.85 -1.73 5.47
N ALA A 83 13.02 -2.40 4.67
CA ALA A 83 13.17 -2.40 3.21
C ALA A 83 11.86 -2.80 2.52
N PHE A 84 11.79 -2.49 1.24
CA PHE A 84 10.77 -2.96 0.31
C PHE A 84 11.47 -3.59 -0.90
N LEU A 85 11.18 -4.86 -1.15
CA LEU A 85 11.81 -5.69 -2.18
C LEU A 85 10.83 -5.91 -3.33
N THR A 86 11.31 -5.75 -4.56
CA THR A 86 10.54 -6.06 -5.78
C THR A 86 11.34 -6.97 -6.70
N VAL A 87 10.64 -7.80 -7.47
CA VAL A 87 11.19 -8.47 -8.65
C VAL A 87 10.24 -8.27 -9.81
N ASN A 88 10.75 -7.69 -10.90
CA ASN A 88 9.97 -7.47 -12.11
C ASN A 88 9.48 -8.83 -12.65
N SER A 89 8.17 -8.92 -12.83
CA SER A 89 7.44 -10.10 -13.29
C SER A 89 6.88 -9.93 -14.72
N ASN A 90 7.20 -8.83 -15.40
CA ASN A 90 6.83 -8.56 -16.78
C ASN A 90 7.83 -9.20 -17.76
N PRO A 91 7.48 -10.31 -18.43
CA PRO A 91 8.41 -11.06 -19.28
C PRO A 91 8.81 -10.30 -20.56
N LEU A 92 8.13 -9.21 -20.89
CA LEU A 92 8.45 -8.34 -22.03
C LEU A 92 9.37 -7.17 -21.64
N SER A 93 9.62 -6.96 -20.34
CA SER A 93 10.55 -5.94 -19.86
C SER A 93 11.97 -6.48 -19.84
N SER A 94 12.95 -5.65 -20.21
CA SER A 94 14.38 -5.97 -20.03
C SER A 94 14.76 -6.16 -18.56
N GLY A 95 13.90 -5.68 -17.64
CA GLY A 95 14.06 -5.87 -16.20
C GLY A 95 13.56 -7.21 -15.66
N TYR A 96 12.96 -8.10 -16.47
CA TYR A 96 12.37 -9.34 -15.96
C TYR A 96 13.33 -10.14 -15.06
N GLY A 97 12.86 -10.49 -13.86
CA GLY A 97 13.65 -11.23 -12.87
C GLY A 97 14.71 -10.42 -12.13
N LYS A 98 14.88 -9.13 -12.44
CA LYS A 98 15.77 -8.21 -11.69
C LYS A 98 15.20 -7.96 -10.30
N ILE A 99 16.04 -8.17 -9.29
CA ILE A 99 15.76 -7.84 -7.90
C ILE A 99 16.09 -6.36 -7.66
N GLU A 100 15.16 -5.63 -7.06
CA GLU A 100 15.36 -4.25 -6.63
C GLU A 100 14.95 -4.10 -5.16
N ILE A 101 15.77 -3.38 -4.39
CA ILE A 101 15.57 -3.18 -2.96
C ILE A 101 15.55 -1.68 -2.68
N LEU A 102 14.41 -1.19 -2.20
CA LEU A 102 14.34 0.11 -1.54
C LEU A 102 14.67 -0.10 -0.06
N GLN A 103 15.92 0.16 0.32
CA GLN A 103 16.36 0.07 1.71
C GLN A 103 16.15 1.39 2.43
N LEU A 104 15.57 1.34 3.64
CA LEU A 104 15.37 2.49 4.50
C LEU A 104 16.56 2.65 5.48
N PRO A 105 16.82 3.88 5.97
CA PRO A 105 17.79 4.10 7.04
C PRO A 105 17.47 3.29 8.30
N GLN A 106 18.48 2.83 9.03
CA GLN A 106 18.29 2.00 10.23
C GLN A 106 17.60 2.72 11.39
N ASN A 107 17.75 4.05 11.46
CA ASN A 107 17.06 4.89 12.42
C ASN A 107 15.69 5.35 11.93
N THR A 108 15.13 4.73 10.88
CA THR A 108 13.80 5.09 10.37
C THR A 108 12.71 4.87 11.42
N SER A 109 11.77 5.81 11.47
CA SER A 109 10.53 5.71 12.23
C SER A 109 9.35 5.25 11.37
N ILE A 110 9.59 4.93 10.08
CA ILE A 110 8.52 4.54 9.16
C ILE A 110 7.86 3.24 9.69
N PRO A 111 6.54 3.23 9.89
CA PRO A 111 5.84 2.10 10.49
C PRO A 111 5.83 0.91 9.53
N GLY A 112 6.01 -0.32 10.04
CA GLY A 112 5.78 -1.54 9.25
C GLY A 112 4.31 -1.90 9.07
N PRO A 113 4.00 -2.96 8.29
CA PRO A 113 2.62 -3.37 7.99
C PRO A 113 1.77 -3.57 9.24
N GLN A 114 2.32 -4.20 10.29
CA GLN A 114 1.60 -4.41 11.55
C GLN A 114 1.25 -3.09 12.25
N GLN A 115 2.14 -2.10 12.24
CA GLN A 115 1.87 -0.80 12.86
C GLN A 115 0.81 -0.03 12.08
N ALA A 116 0.87 -0.03 10.75
CA ALA A 116 -0.17 0.59 9.92
C ALA A 116 -1.55 -0.05 10.16
N ASN A 117 -1.60 -1.39 10.24
CA ASN A 117 -2.82 -2.12 10.58
C ASN A 117 -3.34 -1.80 11.98
N ASN A 118 -2.45 -1.67 12.98
CA ASN A 118 -2.85 -1.25 14.32
C ASN A 118 -3.44 0.16 14.30
N SER A 119 -2.85 1.10 13.55
CA SER A 119 -3.40 2.44 13.36
C SER A 119 -4.80 2.41 12.74
N PHE A 120 -5.04 1.55 11.73
CA PHE A 120 -6.36 1.32 11.15
C PHE A 120 -7.37 0.84 12.17
N GLN A 121 -7.03 -0.19 12.94
CA GLN A 121 -7.94 -0.77 13.93
C GLN A 121 -8.22 0.17 15.11
N SER A 122 -7.26 1.02 15.48
CA SER A 122 -7.44 2.04 16.52
C SER A 122 -8.11 3.33 16.02
N TYR A 123 -8.31 3.49 14.71
CA TYR A 123 -8.88 4.72 14.16
C TYR A 123 -10.35 4.85 14.58
N PRO A 124 -10.74 5.88 15.36
CA PRO A 124 -12.03 5.89 16.04
C PRO A 124 -13.24 5.77 15.10
N PRO A 125 -13.33 6.49 13.96
CA PRO A 125 -14.45 6.33 13.03
C PRO A 125 -14.63 4.89 12.56
N ALA A 126 -13.53 4.22 12.23
CA ALA A 126 -13.59 2.83 11.79
C ALA A 126 -13.88 1.87 12.95
N SER A 127 -13.24 2.03 14.11
CA SER A 127 -13.45 1.17 15.27
C SER A 127 -14.92 1.15 15.71
N ILE A 128 -15.61 2.30 15.66
CA ILE A 128 -17.03 2.40 15.99
C ILE A 128 -17.86 1.63 14.95
N GLU A 129 -17.69 1.91 13.66
CA GLU A 129 -18.47 1.27 12.59
C GLU A 129 -18.25 -0.24 12.53
N LEU A 130 -17.00 -0.69 12.62
CA LEU A 130 -16.67 -2.12 12.64
C LEU A 130 -17.29 -2.84 13.83
N THR A 131 -17.33 -2.20 15.00
CA THR A 131 -18.01 -2.74 16.18
C THR A 131 -19.52 -2.87 15.95
N GLN A 132 -20.15 -1.86 15.32
CA GLN A 132 -21.58 -1.92 15.01
C GLN A 132 -21.90 -3.02 13.99
N LEU A 133 -21.08 -3.15 12.94
CA LEU A 133 -21.25 -4.22 11.94
C LEU A 133 -21.19 -5.61 12.59
N ARG A 134 -20.20 -5.83 13.45
CA ARG A 134 -20.06 -7.11 14.19
C ARG A 134 -21.25 -7.37 15.10
N LYS A 135 -21.76 -6.35 15.80
CA LYS A 135 -22.97 -6.48 16.64
C LYS A 135 -24.25 -6.73 15.83
N GLY A 136 -24.31 -6.25 14.59
CA GLY A 136 -25.45 -6.41 13.69
C GLY A 136 -25.54 -7.77 12.99
N GLY A 137 -24.78 -8.78 13.44
CA GLY A 137 -24.75 -10.12 12.82
C GLY A 137 -24.04 -10.16 11.47
N SER A 138 -23.11 -9.22 11.24
CA SER A 138 -22.25 -9.24 10.05
C SER A 138 -20.86 -9.74 10.39
N LYS A 139 -20.32 -10.58 9.52
CA LYS A 139 -18.90 -10.96 9.53
C LYS A 139 -18.08 -9.88 8.85
N VAL A 140 -17.16 -9.28 9.60
CA VAL A 140 -16.17 -8.32 9.08
C VAL A 140 -14.88 -9.09 8.77
N THR A 141 -14.41 -9.00 7.53
CA THR A 141 -13.15 -9.59 7.08
C THR A 141 -12.22 -8.48 6.63
N LEU A 142 -11.06 -8.34 7.28
CA LEU A 142 -9.99 -7.49 6.80
C LEU A 142 -9.29 -8.19 5.64
N GLY A 143 -9.15 -7.51 4.51
CA GLY A 143 -8.39 -8.03 3.38
C GLY A 143 -6.88 -7.84 3.57
N ASN A 144 -6.14 -8.17 2.52
CA ASN A 144 -4.69 -8.04 2.52
C ASN A 144 -4.28 -6.57 2.63
N LEU A 145 -3.34 -6.28 3.53
CA LEU A 145 -2.72 -4.97 3.61
C LEU A 145 -1.63 -4.85 2.54
N ILE A 146 -1.75 -3.82 1.70
CA ILE A 146 -0.84 -3.53 0.60
C ILE A 146 0.05 -2.35 1.01
N THR A 147 1.36 -2.53 0.93
CA THR A 147 2.38 -1.47 1.09
C THR A 147 2.84 -0.98 -0.27
N LEU A 148 2.92 0.34 -0.43
CA LEU A 148 3.28 1.03 -1.67
C LEU A 148 4.31 2.14 -1.42
N PRO A 149 5.49 2.10 -2.04
CA PRO A 149 6.33 3.28 -2.18
C PRO A 149 5.64 4.33 -3.03
N LEU A 150 5.42 5.52 -2.47
CA LEU A 150 4.80 6.66 -3.14
C LEU A 150 5.50 7.92 -2.65
N GLY A 151 5.69 8.97 -3.45
CA GLY A 151 6.03 10.33 -2.97
C GLY A 151 7.18 10.49 -1.94
N GLY A 152 8.15 9.58 -1.87
CA GLY A 152 9.22 9.59 -0.85
C GLY A 152 8.86 8.94 0.51
N GLY A 153 7.66 8.37 0.63
CA GLY A 153 7.17 7.65 1.81
C GLY A 153 6.52 6.31 1.45
N LEU A 154 5.75 5.76 2.39
CA LEU A 154 5.01 4.50 2.19
C LEU A 154 3.52 4.73 2.46
N LEU A 155 2.71 4.39 1.45
CA LEU A 155 1.27 4.30 1.54
C LEU A 155 0.88 2.87 1.90
N TYR A 156 0.00 2.71 2.89
CA TYR A 156 -0.62 1.42 3.20
C TYR A 156 -2.10 1.49 2.87
N THR A 157 -2.66 0.42 2.31
CA THR A 157 -4.11 0.32 2.11
C THR A 157 -4.61 -1.07 2.44
N GLN A 158 -5.82 -1.16 2.96
CA GLN A 158 -6.44 -2.42 3.33
C GLN A 158 -7.96 -2.37 3.06
N PRO A 159 -8.50 -3.24 2.21
CA PRO A 159 -9.94 -3.34 2.01
C PRO A 159 -10.60 -4.03 3.20
N VAL A 160 -11.84 -3.65 3.50
CA VAL A 160 -12.69 -4.29 4.50
C VAL A 160 -13.93 -4.84 3.82
N TYR A 161 -14.12 -6.13 3.96
CA TYR A 161 -15.28 -6.84 3.42
C TYR A 161 -16.28 -7.16 4.53
N VAL A 162 -17.55 -7.15 4.16
CA VAL A 162 -18.66 -7.49 5.06
C VAL A 162 -19.54 -8.55 4.40
N SER A 163 -19.94 -9.57 5.16
CA SER A 163 -20.94 -10.56 4.76
C SER A 163 -21.89 -10.84 5.92
N ALA A 164 -23.02 -11.49 5.65
CA ALA A 164 -23.92 -11.94 6.72
C ALA A 164 -23.30 -13.13 7.47
N GLU A 165 -23.32 -13.10 8.80
CA GLU A 165 -22.62 -14.10 9.63
C GLU A 165 -23.27 -15.49 9.58
N GLN A 166 -24.61 -15.56 9.49
CA GLN A 166 -25.36 -16.82 9.56
C GLN A 166 -26.11 -17.20 8.27
N ALA A 167 -25.92 -16.46 7.17
CA ALA A 167 -26.56 -16.79 5.91
C ALA A 167 -25.65 -17.72 5.07
N SER A 168 -26.12 -18.96 4.85
CA SER A 168 -25.50 -19.89 3.91
C SER A 168 -25.48 -19.26 2.51
N GLY A 169 -24.30 -19.12 1.91
CA GLY A 169 -24.13 -18.49 0.60
C GLY A 169 -23.97 -16.97 0.61
N SER A 170 -23.71 -16.33 1.76
CA SER A 170 -23.35 -14.91 1.76
C SER A 170 -21.94 -14.70 1.20
N TYR A 171 -21.81 -13.72 0.29
CA TYR A 171 -20.53 -13.36 -0.31
C TYR A 171 -19.98 -12.09 0.35
N PRO A 172 -18.67 -12.03 0.67
CA PRO A 172 -18.05 -10.81 1.17
C PRO A 172 -18.14 -9.68 0.14
N GLN A 173 -18.73 -8.55 0.55
CA GLN A 173 -18.80 -7.34 -0.25
C GLN A 173 -17.82 -6.31 0.28
N LEU A 174 -17.10 -5.64 -0.62
CA LEU A 174 -16.26 -4.51 -0.23
C LEU A 174 -17.15 -3.43 0.38
N LYS A 175 -16.88 -3.10 1.64
CA LYS A 175 -17.67 -2.09 2.37
C LYS A 175 -16.86 -0.82 2.59
N TYR A 176 -15.59 -0.96 2.93
CA TYR A 176 -14.69 0.15 3.21
C TYR A 176 -13.27 -0.14 2.75
N VAL A 177 -12.45 0.91 2.71
CA VAL A 177 -11.03 0.87 2.44
C VAL A 177 -10.33 1.76 3.46
N PHE A 178 -9.30 1.22 4.08
CA PHE A 178 -8.33 1.98 4.86
C PHE A 178 -7.21 2.49 3.97
N SER A 179 -6.69 3.67 4.31
CA SER A 179 -5.43 4.20 3.78
C SER A 179 -4.59 4.79 4.92
N TYR A 180 -3.28 4.57 4.93
CA TYR A 180 -2.35 5.23 5.86
C TYR A 180 -1.27 5.93 5.08
N TRP A 181 -1.05 7.20 5.37
CA TRP A 181 0.06 7.97 4.84
C TRP A 181 0.51 8.98 5.89
N ASP A 182 1.80 8.94 6.22
CA ASP A 182 2.46 9.92 7.12
C ASP A 182 1.71 10.21 8.44
N GLY A 183 1.27 9.16 9.14
CA GLY A 183 0.56 9.28 10.42
C GLY A 183 -0.95 9.50 10.30
N GLN A 184 -1.47 9.79 9.11
CA GLN A 184 -2.89 9.97 8.86
C GLN A 184 -3.56 8.66 8.46
N VAL A 185 -4.78 8.43 8.94
CA VAL A 185 -5.63 7.29 8.57
C VAL A 185 -6.86 7.79 7.81
N GLY A 186 -7.06 7.24 6.63
CA GLY A 186 -8.26 7.37 5.82
C GLY A 186 -9.16 6.16 6.01
N TRP A 187 -10.46 6.40 6.02
CA TRP A 187 -11.53 5.42 6.12
C TRP A 187 -12.70 5.89 5.26
N ALA A 188 -12.96 5.17 4.17
CA ALA A 188 -14.07 5.50 3.27
C ALA A 188 -14.59 4.26 2.54
N THR A 189 -15.73 4.40 1.86
CA THR A 189 -16.33 3.31 1.06
C THR A 189 -15.60 3.04 -0.24
N THR A 190 -14.70 3.92 -0.66
CA THR A 190 -13.86 3.78 -1.86
C THR A 190 -12.40 4.07 -1.55
N LEU A 191 -11.50 3.43 -2.31
CA LEU A 191 -10.06 3.69 -2.21
C LEU A 191 -9.76 5.18 -2.48
N GLN A 192 -10.37 5.77 -3.50
CA GLN A 192 -10.18 7.18 -3.85
C GLN A 192 -10.53 8.12 -2.69
N ALA A 193 -11.70 7.93 -2.07
CA ALA A 193 -12.12 8.77 -0.96
C ALA A 193 -11.20 8.61 0.28
N SER A 194 -10.76 7.38 0.56
CA SER A 194 -9.82 7.11 1.65
C SER A 194 -8.44 7.74 1.38
N LEU A 195 -7.97 7.69 0.13
CA LEU A 195 -6.72 8.33 -0.27
C LEU A 195 -6.81 9.86 -0.22
N ALA A 196 -7.93 10.45 -0.62
CA ALA A 196 -8.14 11.89 -0.53
C ALA A 196 -8.03 12.39 0.93
N GLN A 197 -8.51 11.62 1.90
CA GLN A 197 -8.40 11.96 3.33
C GLN A 197 -6.96 12.00 3.84
N VAL A 198 -6.04 11.19 3.28
CA VAL A 198 -4.64 11.12 3.76
C VAL A 198 -3.63 11.86 2.89
N LEU A 199 -3.94 12.09 1.61
CA LEU A 199 -3.08 12.81 0.66
C LEU A 199 -3.51 14.27 0.44
N GLY A 200 -4.78 14.61 0.69
CA GLY A 200 -5.38 15.92 0.43
C GLY A 200 -5.23 16.95 1.55
N GLY A 201 -4.52 16.62 2.63
CA GLY A 201 -4.36 17.47 3.82
C GLY A 201 -5.16 16.95 5.01
N ALA A 202 -4.47 16.78 6.12
CA ALA A 202 -5.04 16.31 7.39
C ALA A 202 -6.20 17.21 7.86
N PRO A 203 -7.22 16.66 8.55
CA PRO A 203 -7.91 17.41 9.57
C PRO A 203 -6.98 17.51 10.80
N SER A 204 -6.01 18.42 10.76
CA SER A 204 -5.47 18.93 12.02
C SER A 204 -6.59 19.73 12.68
N ALA A 205 -7.01 19.29 13.86
CA ALA A 205 -7.86 20.08 14.72
C ALA A 205 -7.28 21.51 14.79
N GLN A 206 -8.12 22.49 14.41
CA GLN A 206 -7.87 23.94 14.41
C GLN A 206 -7.12 24.53 13.18
N ALA A 207 -7.82 24.69 12.05
CA ALA A 207 -7.95 25.94 11.27
C ALA A 207 -8.75 25.68 9.97
N PRO A 208 -9.58 26.62 9.48
CA PRO A 208 -10.29 26.46 8.21
C PRO A 208 -9.32 26.76 7.05
N GLY A 209 -8.61 25.74 6.60
CA GLY A 209 -7.83 25.76 5.35
C GLY A 209 -8.35 24.64 4.45
N GLY A 210 -9.23 24.97 3.51
CA GLY A 210 -9.65 24.02 2.48
C GLY A 210 -8.47 23.58 1.61
N LEU A 211 -8.67 22.49 0.87
CA LEU A 211 -7.77 22.05 -0.21
C LEU A 211 -7.34 23.26 -1.04
N THR A 212 -6.03 23.43 -1.28
CA THR A 212 -5.59 24.43 -2.26
C THR A 212 -6.25 24.08 -3.60
N GLY A 213 -6.77 25.09 -4.32
CA GLY A 213 -7.54 24.87 -5.54
C GLY A 213 -6.80 24.03 -6.60
N THR A 214 -5.46 24.03 -6.55
CA THR A 214 -4.56 23.20 -7.35
C THR A 214 -4.55 21.72 -6.96
N VAL A 215 -4.57 21.37 -5.67
CA VAL A 215 -4.69 19.96 -5.25
C VAL A 215 -6.06 19.42 -5.67
N GLN A 216 -7.11 20.21 -5.46
CA GLN A 216 -8.47 19.84 -5.84
C GLN A 216 -8.62 19.61 -7.35
N SER A 217 -7.99 20.44 -8.19
CA SER A 217 -8.08 20.28 -9.65
C SER A 217 -7.35 19.02 -10.16
N TYR A 218 -6.20 18.68 -9.58
CA TYR A 218 -5.50 17.44 -9.93
C TYR A 218 -6.28 16.19 -9.49
N LEU A 219 -6.95 16.23 -8.33
CA LEU A 219 -7.79 15.12 -7.88
C LEU A 219 -9.02 14.95 -8.80
N GLN A 220 -9.66 16.04 -9.22
CA GLN A 220 -10.75 16.00 -10.20
C GLN A 220 -10.29 15.46 -11.57
N GLN A 221 -9.08 15.82 -11.99
CA GLN A 221 -8.51 15.30 -13.23
C GLN A 221 -8.25 13.78 -13.15
N ALA A 222 -7.68 13.31 -12.03
CA ALA A 222 -7.47 11.88 -11.80
C ALA A 222 -8.80 11.10 -11.81
N GLU A 223 -9.87 11.66 -11.26
CA GLU A 223 -11.20 11.05 -11.27
C GLU A 223 -11.79 10.95 -12.68
N ALA A 224 -11.66 12.02 -13.49
CA ALA A 224 -12.09 12.01 -14.88
C ALA A 224 -11.32 10.97 -15.72
N ASP A 225 -10.00 10.89 -15.55
CA ASP A 225 -9.13 9.93 -16.22
C ASP A 225 -9.51 8.48 -15.82
N TYR A 226 -9.80 8.24 -14.54
CA TYR A 226 -10.25 6.93 -14.08
C TYR A 226 -11.60 6.52 -14.68
N ALA A 227 -12.56 7.46 -14.75
CA ALA A 227 -13.87 7.20 -15.37
C ALA A 227 -13.74 6.86 -16.87
N ARG A 228 -12.86 7.56 -17.60
CA ARG A 228 -12.55 7.24 -19.00
C ARG A 228 -11.87 5.88 -19.14
N ALA A 229 -10.89 5.58 -18.29
CA ALA A 229 -10.23 4.27 -18.26
C ALA A 229 -11.26 3.14 -18.06
N GLN A 230 -12.21 3.30 -17.13
CA GLN A 230 -13.26 2.30 -16.93
C GLN A 230 -14.17 2.13 -18.16
N ALA A 231 -14.48 3.22 -18.88
CA ALA A 231 -15.27 3.18 -20.10
C ALA A 231 -14.50 2.45 -21.23
N ASP A 232 -13.22 2.76 -21.42
CA ASP A 232 -12.36 2.12 -22.41
C ASP A 232 -12.13 0.63 -22.13
N LEU A 233 -12.00 0.27 -20.85
CA LEU A 233 -11.91 -1.12 -20.44
C LEU A 233 -13.18 -1.91 -20.81
N LYS A 234 -14.36 -1.32 -20.58
CA LYS A 234 -15.64 -1.92 -20.98
C LYS A 234 -15.80 -2.00 -22.50
N ALA A 235 -15.25 -1.05 -23.23
CA ALA A 235 -15.25 -1.02 -24.70
C ALA A 235 -14.17 -1.91 -25.32
N GLY A 236 -13.29 -2.54 -24.53
CA GLY A 236 -12.19 -3.37 -25.01
C GLY A 236 -11.02 -2.58 -25.61
N ASN A 237 -10.98 -1.26 -25.42
CA ASN A 237 -9.93 -0.38 -25.93
C ASN A 237 -8.75 -0.32 -24.94
N LEU A 238 -7.93 -1.36 -24.95
CA LEU A 238 -6.81 -1.51 -24.01
C LEU A 238 -5.72 -0.44 -24.18
N GLY A 239 -5.56 0.11 -25.40
CA GLY A 239 -4.60 1.18 -25.68
C GLY A 239 -5.00 2.51 -25.03
N ALA A 240 -6.27 2.90 -25.19
CA ALA A 240 -6.80 4.10 -24.53
C ALA A 240 -6.88 3.91 -23.01
N PHE A 241 -7.30 2.74 -22.54
CA PHE A 241 -7.27 2.39 -21.12
C PHE A 241 -5.90 2.63 -20.48
N GLN A 242 -4.83 2.16 -21.14
CA GLN A 242 -3.46 2.35 -20.64
C GLN A 242 -3.05 3.83 -20.62
N ALA A 243 -3.46 4.61 -21.63
CA ALA A 243 -3.17 6.04 -21.69
C ALA A 243 -3.90 6.83 -20.59
N GLU A 244 -5.17 6.51 -20.33
CA GLU A 244 -5.98 7.14 -19.28
C GLU A 244 -5.42 6.82 -17.88
N LEU A 245 -4.98 5.57 -17.63
CA LEU A 245 -4.30 5.22 -16.38
C LEU A 245 -2.98 5.99 -16.17
N ALA A 246 -2.23 6.23 -17.24
CA ALA A 246 -1.00 7.03 -17.19
C ALA A 246 -1.31 8.51 -16.87
N SER A 247 -2.37 9.06 -17.45
CA SER A 247 -2.85 10.42 -17.15
C SER A 247 -3.31 10.54 -15.70
N MET A 248 -4.12 9.59 -15.22
CA MET A 248 -4.58 9.52 -13.83
C MET A 248 -3.40 9.53 -12.86
N LYS A 249 -2.40 8.69 -13.11
CA LYS A 249 -1.19 8.65 -12.28
C LYS A 249 -0.45 9.98 -12.27
N LYS A 250 -0.28 10.62 -13.43
CA LYS A 250 0.38 11.93 -13.54
C LYS A 250 -0.37 13.00 -12.74
N ALA A 251 -1.69 12.99 -12.78
CA ALA A 251 -2.53 13.89 -11.98
C ALA A 251 -2.35 13.65 -10.48
N LEU A 252 -2.32 12.40 -10.03
CA LEU A 252 -2.04 12.06 -8.62
C LEU A 252 -0.62 12.46 -8.17
N ASP A 253 0.39 12.26 -9.03
CA ASP A 253 1.77 12.69 -8.76
C ASP A 253 1.89 14.23 -8.68
N ASN A 254 1.09 14.96 -9.45
CA ASN A 254 0.99 16.42 -9.37
C ASN A 254 0.25 16.87 -8.11
N ALA A 255 -0.85 16.19 -7.73
CA ALA A 255 -1.59 16.48 -6.51
C ALA A 255 -0.70 16.32 -5.27
N SER A 256 0.07 15.22 -5.21
CA SER A 256 1.04 14.97 -4.13
C SER A 256 2.13 16.04 -4.06
N ARG A 257 2.69 16.47 -5.21
CA ARG A 257 3.67 17.56 -5.25
C ARG A 257 3.08 18.90 -4.83
N ALA A 258 1.87 19.23 -5.28
CA ALA A 258 1.17 20.46 -4.93
C ALA A 258 0.82 20.53 -3.44
N ALA A 259 0.45 19.39 -2.84
CA ALA A 259 0.24 19.27 -1.41
C ALA A 259 1.55 19.45 -0.62
N GLY A 260 2.68 18.95 -1.13
CA GLY A 260 4.00 19.13 -0.54
C GLY A 260 4.58 20.55 -0.66
N SER A 261 4.23 21.31 -1.69
CA SER A 261 4.70 22.70 -1.89
C SER A 261 3.98 23.76 -1.03
N GLY A 262 2.91 23.39 -0.32
CA GLY A 262 2.22 24.29 0.62
C GLY A 262 2.88 24.37 2.00
N ALA A 263 3.91 23.57 2.26
CA ALA A 263 4.62 23.51 3.53
C ALA A 263 6.04 24.12 3.42
N GLY A 264 6.11 25.45 3.42
CA GLY A 264 7.28 26.19 3.91
C GLY A 264 7.69 27.44 3.12
N PRO A 265 8.47 28.35 3.72
CA PRO A 265 8.78 28.50 5.15
C PRO A 265 7.76 29.38 5.91
#